data_AF-A0AAD6AZ97-F1
#
_entry.id   AF-A0AAD6AZ97-F1
#
_cell.length_a   1.000
_cell.length_b   1.000
_cell.length_c   1.000
_cell.angle_alpha   90.00
_cell.angle_beta   90.00
_cell.angle_gamma   90.00
#
_symmetry.space_group_name_H-M   'P 1'
#
loop_
_entity.id
_entity.type
_entity.pdbx_description
1 polymer ?
#
loop_
_entity_poly.entity_id
_entity_poly.type
_entity_poly.pdbx_seq_one_letter_code
_entity_poly.pdbx_strand_id
1 'polypeptide(L)'
;MGGVDLLDSLIALYRTKIRSRKWYHKIVFHMMDFTLVNAWLLYRRDCKDCGIPKKEVYSLLKFKAEVASCLCNERKVLKKRGRPSHNVDRDLAEKKRRGSASSVPSTPVRQDHTDHWPVW
;
A
#
# COMPACT_ATOMS: atom_id res chain seq x y z
N MET A 1 36.08 10.48 12.99
CA MET A 1 35.47 10.40 11.64
C MET A 1 34.55 9.20 11.43
N GLY A 2 34.52 8.15 12.28
CA GLY A 2 33.79 6.90 11.99
C GLY A 2 32.26 6.88 12.10
N GLY A 3 31.59 8.02 12.34
CA GLY A 3 30.11 8.04 12.45
C GLY A 3 29.41 7.79 11.11
N VAL A 4 29.92 8.40 10.04
CA VAL A 4 29.38 8.24 8.67
C VAL A 4 29.69 6.85 8.13
N ASP A 5 30.91 6.36 8.35
CA ASP A 5 31.34 5.02 7.92
C ASP A 5 30.52 3.90 8.59
N LEU A 6 30.20 4.07 9.87
CA LEU A 6 29.34 3.12 10.59
C LEU A 6 27.94 3.07 9.96
N LEU A 7 27.33 4.22 9.71
CA LEU A 7 26.02 4.28 9.09
C LEU A 7 26.02 3.65 7.68
N ASP A 8 27.03 3.94 6.87
CA ASP A 8 27.14 3.35 5.53
C ASP A 8 27.30 1.82 5.60
N SER A 9 28.09 1.33 6.55
CA SER A 9 28.25 -0.12 6.80
C SER A 9 26.93 -0.80 7.21
N LEU A 10 26.11 -0.14 8.04
CA LEU A 10 24.82 -0.64 8.49
C LEU A 10 23.79 -0.65 7.35
N ILE A 11 23.81 0.37 6.50
CA ILE A 11 22.98 0.42 5.28
C ILE A 11 23.39 -0.70 4.33
N ALA A 12 24.69 -0.92 4.13
CA ALA A 12 25.21 -1.95 3.24
C ALA A 12 24.80 -3.37 3.65
N LEU A 13 24.71 -3.64 4.95
CA LEU A 13 24.38 -4.97 5.50
C LEU A 13 23.00 -5.49 5.06
N TYR A 14 21.98 -4.62 5.04
CA TYR A 14 20.61 -4.97 4.67
C TYR A 14 20.03 -4.04 3.61
N ARG A 15 20.85 -3.68 2.61
CA ARG A 15 20.48 -2.72 1.56
C ARG A 15 19.34 -3.24 0.69
N THR A 16 18.35 -2.38 0.44
CA THR A 16 17.24 -2.69 -0.47
C THR A 16 17.73 -2.63 -1.93
N LYS A 17 17.92 -3.80 -2.57
CA LYS A 17 18.36 -3.90 -3.97
C LYS A 17 17.16 -3.90 -4.91
N ILE A 18 16.97 -2.80 -5.65
CA ILE A 18 15.91 -2.68 -6.66
C ILE A 18 16.49 -2.55 -8.06
N ARG A 19 16.00 -3.39 -8.96
CA ARG A 19 16.34 -3.35 -10.38
C ARG A 19 15.40 -2.37 -11.09
N SER A 20 15.80 -1.12 -11.18
CA SER A 20 15.07 -0.08 -11.92
C SER A 20 16.02 0.66 -12.87
N ARG A 21 15.51 0.99 -14.07
CA ARG A 21 16.22 1.86 -15.04
C ARG A 21 16.21 3.33 -14.61
N LYS A 22 15.30 3.71 -13.71
CA LYS A 22 15.13 5.10 -13.26
C LYS A 22 16.07 5.38 -12.08
N TRP A 23 17.05 6.25 -12.29
CA TRP A 23 18.12 6.55 -11.32
C TRP A 23 17.60 6.98 -9.94
N TYR A 24 16.51 7.75 -9.89
CA TYR A 24 15.95 8.27 -8.64
C TYR A 24 15.41 7.18 -7.70
N HIS A 25 15.07 5.98 -8.20
CA HIS A 25 14.67 4.88 -7.32
C HIS A 25 15.79 4.54 -6.34
N LYS A 26 17.05 4.53 -6.80
CA LYS A 26 18.20 4.26 -5.94
C LYS A 26 18.26 5.25 -4.76
N ILE A 27 17.97 6.53 -5.02
CA ILE A 27 17.96 7.57 -3.99
C ILE A 27 16.81 7.37 -3.01
N VAL A 28 15.58 7.14 -3.51
CA VAL A 28 14.41 6.94 -2.64
C VAL A 28 14.61 5.77 -1.68
N PHE A 29 15.09 4.63 -2.18
CA PHE A 29 15.32 3.46 -1.33
C PHE A 29 16.53 3.63 -0.41
N HIS A 30 17.57 4.35 -0.85
CA HIS A 30 18.68 4.71 0.03
C HIS A 30 18.21 5.61 1.18
N MET A 31 17.32 6.58 0.91
CA MET A 31 16.72 7.43 1.95
C MET A 31 15.88 6.61 2.94
N MET A 32 15.12 5.61 2.47
CA MET A 32 14.38 4.72 3.36
C MET A 32 15.31 3.86 4.23
N ASP A 33 16.38 3.31 3.65
CA ASP A 33 17.37 2.56 4.42
C ASP A 33 18.10 3.48 5.43
N PHE A 34 18.42 4.71 5.05
CA PHE A 34 19.02 5.73 5.92
C PHE A 34 18.13 6.07 7.12
N THR A 35 16.84 6.32 6.90
CA THR A 35 15.90 6.62 8.00
C THR A 35 15.69 5.42 8.90
N LEU A 36 15.58 4.20 8.35
CA LEU A 36 15.43 2.97 9.12
C LEU A 36 16.64 2.69 10.02
N VAL A 37 17.87 2.84 9.51
CA VAL A 37 19.09 2.64 10.32
C VAL A 37 19.15 3.67 11.44
N ASN A 38 18.87 4.94 11.17
CA ASN A 38 18.86 5.97 12.21
C ASN A 38 17.76 5.72 13.26
N ALA A 39 16.56 5.33 12.84
CA ALA A 39 15.48 4.97 13.75
C ALA A 39 15.87 3.78 14.64
N TRP A 40 16.58 2.78 14.10
CA TRP A 40 17.08 1.67 14.88
C TRP A 40 18.15 2.09 15.91
N LEU A 41 19.04 3.01 15.55
CA LEU A 41 20.03 3.56 16.47
C LEU A 41 19.38 4.33 17.62
N LEU A 42 18.35 5.13 17.33
CA LEU A 42 17.54 5.81 18.34
C LEU A 42 16.82 4.80 19.24
N TYR A 43 16.13 3.82 18.66
CA TYR A 43 15.49 2.73 19.40
C TYR A 43 16.45 2.02 20.36
N ARG A 44 17.68 1.72 19.91
CA ARG A 44 18.70 1.09 20.77
C ARG A 44 19.14 1.97 21.92
N ARG A 45 19.24 3.28 21.70
CA ARG A 45 19.57 4.25 22.75
C ARG A 45 18.42 4.29 23.76
N ASP A 46 17.19 4.42 23.29
CA ASP A 46 16.02 4.51 24.15
C ASP A 46 15.82 3.21 24.95
N CYS A 47 16.06 2.04 24.35
CA CYS A 47 16.07 0.76 25.08
C CYS A 47 17.12 0.72 26.20
N LYS A 48 18.31 1.28 25.95
CA LYS A 48 19.38 1.36 26.95
C LYS A 48 18.97 2.27 28.11
N ASP A 49 18.37 3.42 27.80
CA ASP A 49 17.95 4.41 28.79
C ASP A 49 16.77 3.89 29.63
N CYS A 50 15.89 3.06 29.03
CA CYS A 50 14.80 2.36 29.72
C CYS A 50 15.24 1.07 30.45
N GLY A 51 16.53 0.71 30.43
CA GLY A 51 17.05 -0.48 31.12
C GLY A 51 16.62 -1.82 30.50
N ILE A 52 16.21 -1.85 29.23
CA ILE A 52 15.79 -3.08 28.55
C ILE A 52 17.02 -3.99 28.35
N PRO A 53 16.93 -5.29 28.72
CA PRO A 53 18.04 -6.21 28.54
C PRO A 53 18.37 -6.40 27.06
N LYS A 54 19.66 -6.48 26.73
CA LYS A 54 20.15 -6.62 25.34
C LYS A 54 19.55 -7.79 24.57
N LYS A 55 19.08 -8.84 25.27
CA LYS A 55 18.44 -10.01 24.66
C LYS A 55 17.07 -9.69 24.07
N GLU A 56 16.39 -8.68 24.60
CA GLU A 56 15.06 -8.25 24.17
C GLU A 56 15.12 -7.16 23.10
N VAL A 57 16.24 -6.44 23.01
CA VAL A 57 16.47 -5.43 21.98
C VAL A 57 16.60 -6.06 20.61
N TYR A 58 15.81 -5.59 19.64
CA TYR A 58 15.84 -6.13 18.29
C TYR A 58 17.18 -5.87 17.56
N SER A 59 17.66 -6.90 16.86
CA SER A 59 18.71 -6.75 15.86
C SER A 59 18.19 -5.90 14.69
N LEU A 60 19.10 -5.30 13.91
CA LEU A 60 18.73 -4.43 12.79
C LEU A 60 17.79 -5.12 11.79
N LEU A 61 18.07 -6.37 11.43
CA LEU A 61 17.21 -7.14 10.53
C LEU A 61 15.80 -7.34 11.10
N LYS A 62 15.70 -7.74 12.38
CA LYS A 62 14.41 -7.95 13.04
C LYS A 62 13.64 -6.64 13.14
N PHE A 63 14.30 -5.55 13.53
CA PHE A 63 13.70 -4.22 13.57
C PHE A 63 13.14 -3.82 12.20
N LYS A 64 13.91 -3.99 11.11
CA LYS A 64 13.42 -3.72 9.75
C LYS A 64 12.21 -4.57 9.37
N ALA A 65 12.22 -5.86 9.72
CA ALA A 65 11.13 -6.78 9.45
C ALA A 65 9.84 -6.39 10.21
N GLU A 66 9.95 -6.01 11.49
CA GLU A 66 8.81 -5.54 12.29
C GLU A 66 8.24 -4.23 11.72
N VAL A 67 9.09 -3.25 11.39
CA VAL A 67 8.63 -2.00 10.76
C VAL A 67 7.90 -2.28 9.45
N ALA A 68 8.44 -3.18 8.61
CA ALA A 68 7.77 -3.58 7.37
C ALA A 68 6.43 -4.29 7.63
N SER A 69 6.38 -5.19 8.60
CA SER A 69 5.16 -5.88 9.03
C SER A 69 4.09 -4.88 9.47
N CYS A 70 4.43 -3.95 10.36
CA CYS A 70 3.52 -2.90 10.81
C CYS A 70 2.98 -2.06 9.65
N LEU A 71 3.84 -1.60 8.74
CA LEU A 71 3.44 -0.79 7.58
C LEU A 71 2.59 -1.55 6.56
N CYS A 72 2.84 -2.85 6.38
CA CYS A 72 2.07 -3.70 5.47
C CYS A 72 0.71 -4.11 6.05
N ASN A 73 0.66 -4.35 7.37
CA ASN A 73 -0.54 -4.76 8.08
C ASN A 73 -1.43 -3.57 8.48
N GLU A 74 -0.92 -2.35 8.37
CA GLU A 74 -1.69 -1.13 8.57
C GLU A 74 -2.88 -1.16 7.60
N ARG A 75 -4.10 -1.36 8.14
CA ARG A 75 -5.33 -1.40 7.36
C ARG A 75 -5.60 -0.02 6.80
N LYS A 76 -4.97 0.31 5.67
CA LYS A 76 -5.46 1.38 4.82
C LYS A 76 -6.85 0.96 4.38
N VAL A 77 -7.85 1.80 4.63
CA VAL A 77 -9.16 1.69 3.99
C VAL A 77 -8.89 1.89 2.50
N LEU A 78 -8.48 0.81 1.83
CA LEU A 78 -8.24 0.80 0.41
C LEU A 78 -9.61 0.95 -0.22
N LYS A 79 -9.91 2.14 -0.73
CA LYS A 79 -11.01 2.33 -1.68
C LYS A 79 -10.85 1.22 -2.72
N LYS A 80 -11.90 0.41 -2.94
CA LYS A 80 -11.87 -0.70 -3.91
C LYS A 80 -11.22 -0.19 -5.19
N ARG A 81 -10.09 -0.80 -5.57
CA ARG A 81 -9.34 -0.41 -6.77
C ARG A 81 -10.19 -0.78 -7.98
N GLY A 82 -10.61 0.22 -8.75
CA GLY A 82 -11.45 0.06 -9.93
C GLY A 82 -12.48 1.18 -10.06
N ARG A 83 -13.14 1.24 -11.22
CA ARG A 83 -14.35 2.05 -11.41
C ARG A 83 -15.40 1.55 -10.40
N PRO A 84 -16.08 2.43 -9.65
CA PRO A 84 -17.21 2.01 -8.83
C PRO A 84 -18.15 1.16 -9.68
N SER A 85 -18.56 -0.01 -9.17
CA SER A 85 -19.60 -0.80 -9.83
C SER A 85 -20.80 0.12 -10.04
N HIS A 86 -21.08 0.43 -11.30
CA HIS A 86 -22.21 1.26 -11.69
C HIS A 86 -23.45 0.42 -11.42
N ASN A 87 -24.11 0.66 -10.29
CA ASN A 87 -25.40 0.04 -10.03
C ASN A 87 -26.40 0.75 -10.96
N VAL A 88 -26.53 0.25 -12.20
CA VAL A 88 -27.38 0.84 -13.23
C VAL A 88 -28.80 1.04 -12.70
N ASP A 89 -29.27 0.17 -11.80
CA ASP A 89 -30.60 0.29 -11.21
C ASP A 89 -30.71 1.48 -10.24
N ARG A 90 -29.63 1.80 -9.50
CA ARG A 90 -29.56 3.02 -8.68
C ARG A 90 -29.60 4.27 -9.56
N ASP A 91 -28.82 4.29 -10.62
CA ASP A 91 -28.72 5.46 -11.49
C ASP A 91 -30.01 5.66 -12.31
N LEU A 92 -30.70 4.57 -12.68
CA LEU A 92 -32.05 4.60 -13.24
C LEU A 92 -33.10 5.09 -12.24
N ALA A 93 -33.04 4.67 -10.97
CA ALA A 93 -33.93 5.14 -9.92
C ALA A 93 -33.73 6.64 -9.64
N GLU A 94 -32.49 7.12 -9.65
CA GLU A 94 -32.18 8.55 -9.55
C GLU A 94 -32.71 9.33 -10.76
N LYS A 95 -32.60 8.79 -11.99
CA LYS A 95 -33.07 9.44 -13.21
C LYS A 95 -34.60 9.54 -13.27
N LYS A 96 -35.32 8.53 -12.77
CA LYS A 96 -36.79 8.58 -12.60
C LYS A 96 -37.25 9.74 -11.69
N ARG A 97 -36.43 10.14 -10.71
CA ARG A 97 -36.73 11.24 -9.80
C ARG A 97 -36.50 12.63 -10.41
N ARG A 98 -35.75 12.72 -11.52
CA ARG A 98 -35.31 14.00 -12.12
C ARG A 98 -36.20 14.48 -13.29
N GLY A 99 -37.27 13.76 -13.62
CA GLY A 99 -38.24 14.16 -14.65
C GLY A 99 -38.69 13.00 -15.52
N SER A 100 -39.28 13.33 -16.68
CA SER A 100 -39.73 12.37 -17.70
C SER A 100 -38.58 11.45 -18.11
N ALA A 101 -38.66 10.17 -17.74
CA ALA A 101 -37.68 9.16 -18.08
C ALA A 101 -38.31 8.18 -19.08
N SER A 102 -37.64 7.92 -20.20
CA SER A 102 -38.05 6.88 -21.15
C SER A 102 -38.24 5.54 -20.46
N SER A 103 -39.24 4.76 -20.86
CA SER A 103 -39.50 3.43 -20.31
C SER A 103 -38.30 2.53 -20.56
N VAL A 104 -37.71 2.04 -19.47
CA VAL A 104 -36.57 1.14 -19.53
C VAL A 104 -37.10 -0.30 -19.65
N PRO A 105 -36.52 -1.14 -20.52
CA PRO A 105 -36.89 -2.56 -20.62
C PRO A 105 -36.74 -3.28 -19.27
N SER A 106 -37.53 -4.32 -19.06
CA SER A 106 -37.50 -5.10 -17.82
C SER A 106 -36.12 -5.73 -17.58
N THR A 107 -35.77 -5.95 -16.30
CA THR A 107 -34.50 -6.56 -15.89
C THR A 107 -34.13 -7.84 -16.67
N PRO A 108 -35.06 -8.81 -16.88
CA PRO A 108 -34.73 -10.00 -17.66
C PRO A 108 -34.38 -9.67 -19.12
N VAL A 109 -35.04 -8.70 -19.75
CA VAL A 109 -34.71 -8.26 -21.13
C VAL A 109 -33.34 -7.57 -21.18
N ARG A 110 -32.96 -6.84 -20.12
CA ARG A 110 -31.65 -6.14 -20.04
C ARG A 110 -30.46 -7.06 -19.77
N GLN A 111 -30.71 -8.23 -19.19
CA GLN A 111 -29.69 -9.18 -18.73
C GLN A 111 -29.70 -10.49 -19.52
N ASP A 112 -30.64 -10.64 -20.43
CA ASP A 112 -30.65 -11.74 -21.38
C ASP A 112 -29.42 -11.57 -22.29
N HIS A 113 -28.60 -12.61 -22.34
CA HIS A 113 -27.25 -12.52 -22.86
C HIS A 113 -27.24 -12.30 -24.39
N THR A 114 -28.27 -12.78 -25.12
CA THR A 114 -28.35 -12.66 -26.59
C THR A 114 -29.73 -12.98 -27.23
N ASP A 115 -30.81 -13.33 -26.51
CA ASP A 115 -32.04 -13.87 -27.15
C ASP A 115 -32.99 -12.83 -27.78
N HIS A 116 -32.61 -11.55 -27.85
CA HIS A 116 -33.43 -10.48 -28.44
C HIS A 116 -33.03 -10.09 -29.89
N TRP A 117 -32.13 -10.85 -30.52
CA TRP A 117 -31.85 -10.67 -31.94
C TRP A 117 -33.00 -11.23 -32.79
N PRO A 118 -33.37 -10.57 -33.90
CA PRO A 118 -34.38 -11.10 -34.81
C PRO A 118 -33.88 -12.45 -35.37
N VAL A 119 -34.68 -13.48 -35.18
CA VAL A 119 -34.48 -14.79 -35.81
C VAL A 119 -34.92 -14.65 -37.26
N TRP A 120 -34.01 -14.94 -38.19
CA TRP A 120 -34.26 -14.89 -39.63
C TRP A 120 -34.90 -16.17 -40.14
#